data_AF-A0A7V6XQP6-F1
#
_entry.id   AF-A0A7V6XQP6-F1
#
_cell.length_a   1.000
_cell.length_b   1.000
_cell.length_c   1.000
_cell.angle_alpha   90.00
_cell.angle_beta   90.00
_cell.angle_gamma   90.00
#
_symmetry.space_group_name_H-M   'P 1'
#
loop_
_entity.id
_entity.type
_entity.pdbx_description
1 polymer ?
#
loop_
_entity_poly.entity_id
_entity_poly.type
_entity_poly.pdbx_seq_one_letter_code
_entity_poly.pdbx_strand_id
1 'polypeptide(L)'
;MINHEVLAQKLGLEVITVNARTGEACQQLLAALSEEKDNTVQPLMLYYGKILEKGIVALTSKLPDFNPNLSRWLAIQFFEGNQAAFRVLTSYLTEEQVQSLYEQTEKELTQSQKAKTIEQHLWNMASWGSTYHRIFS
;
A
#
# COMPACT_ATOMS: atom_id res chain seq x y z
N MET A 1 17.88 -6.59 18.21
CA MET A 1 18.55 -5.45 17.56
C MET A 1 18.15 -5.45 16.09
N ILE A 2 17.73 -4.33 15.52
CA ILE A 2 17.31 -4.25 14.10
C ILE A 2 18.56 -4.16 13.22
N ASN A 3 18.63 -4.93 12.13
CA ASN A 3 19.70 -4.80 11.14
C ASN A 3 19.27 -3.79 10.06
N HIS A 4 19.90 -2.60 10.09
CA HIS A 4 19.53 -1.48 9.25
C HIS A 4 19.90 -1.67 7.78
N GLU A 5 20.99 -2.38 7.49
CA GLU A 5 21.41 -2.71 6.12
C GLU A 5 20.40 -3.66 5.45
N VAL A 6 19.98 -4.70 6.17
CA VAL A 6 18.96 -5.64 5.69
C VAL A 6 17.61 -4.94 5.50
N LEU A 7 17.26 -3.99 6.37
CA LEU A 7 16.03 -3.21 6.24
C LEU A 7 16.07 -2.29 5.02
N ALA A 8 17.16 -1.54 4.85
CA ALA A 8 17.36 -0.66 3.70
C ALA A 8 17.32 -1.45 2.39
N GLN A 9 18.00 -2.60 2.34
CA GLN A 9 17.98 -3.48 1.17
C GLN A 9 16.58 -3.99 0.83
N LYS A 10 15.79 -4.39 1.84
CA LYS A 10 14.43 -4.88 1.63
C LYS A 10 13.44 -3.80 1.24
N LEU A 11 13.60 -2.59 1.78
CA LEU A 11 12.75 -1.44 1.44
C LEU A 11 13.16 -0.78 0.13
N GLY A 12 14.39 -1.02 -0.35
CA GLY A 12 14.97 -0.31 -1.49
C GLY A 12 15.24 1.17 -1.20
N LEU A 13 15.19 1.58 0.07
CA LEU A 13 15.26 2.96 0.51
C LEU A 13 16.39 3.13 1.52
N GLU A 14 16.97 4.33 1.56
CA GLU A 14 17.92 4.69 2.62
C GLU A 14 17.20 4.68 3.98
N VAL A 15 17.85 4.07 4.98
CA VAL A 15 17.35 4.01 6.36
C VAL A 15 18.31 4.80 7.24
N ILE A 16 17.83 5.93 7.77
CA ILE A 16 18.57 6.76 8.72
C ILE A 16 18.04 6.47 10.14
N THR A 17 18.94 6.04 11.03
CA THR A 17 18.59 5.78 12.43
C THR A 17 18.63 7.08 13.22
N VAL A 18 17.50 7.48 13.78
CA VAL A 18 17.41 8.69 14.61
C VAL A 18 17.21 8.33 16.08
N ASN A 19 17.99 8.96 16.97
CA ASN A 19 17.70 8.98 18.40
C ASN A 19 17.11 10.34 18.77
N ALA A 20 15.77 10.42 18.78
CA ALA A 20 15.06 11.66 19.06
C ALA A 20 15.37 12.26 20.45
N ARG A 21 15.87 11.46 21.40
CA ARG A 21 16.23 11.92 22.75
C ARG A 21 17.56 12.67 22.77
N THR A 22 18.54 12.23 21.99
CA THR A 22 19.87 12.84 21.94
C THR A 22 20.01 13.84 20.78
N GLY A 23 19.08 13.82 19.82
CA GLY A 23 19.15 14.65 18.61
C GLY A 23 20.23 14.19 17.62
N GLU A 24 20.90 13.08 17.93
CA GLU A 24 21.86 12.47 17.03
C GLU A 24 21.16 11.98 15.76
N ALA A 25 21.84 12.15 14.63
CA ALA A 25 21.36 11.91 13.28
C ALA A 25 20.30 12.88 12.72
N CYS A 26 19.84 13.90 13.48
CA CYS A 26 18.99 14.96 12.90
C CYS A 26 19.72 15.76 11.81
N GLN A 27 21.03 16.01 11.98
CA GLN A 27 21.84 16.69 10.95
C GLN A 27 22.03 15.82 9.69
N GLN A 28 22.20 14.50 9.86
CA GLN A 28 22.29 13.56 8.74
C GLN A 28 20.96 13.46 7.98
N LEU A 29 19.83 13.47 8.71
CA LEU A 29 18.50 13.54 8.11
C LEU A 29 18.30 14.84 7.30
N LEU A 30 18.69 15.99 7.85
CA LEU A 30 18.58 17.28 7.15
C LEU A 30 19.44 17.32 5.88
N ALA A 31 20.65 16.76 5.93
CA ALA A 31 21.51 16.63 4.75
C ALA A 31 20.85 15.73 3.68
N ALA A 32 20.36 14.56 4.08
CA ALA A 32 19.71 13.61 3.16
C ALA A 32 18.39 14.13 2.54
N LEU A 33 17.69 15.05 3.22
CA LEU A 33 16.51 15.74 2.68
C LEU A 33 16.88 16.89 1.73
N SER A 34 18.09 17.44 1.88
CA SER A 34 18.58 18.56 1.05
C SER A 34 19.25 18.08 -0.24
N GLU A 35 19.61 16.80 -0.32
CA GLU A 35 20.12 16.16 -1.54
C GLU A 35 18.97 15.91 -2.52
N GLU A 36 19.11 16.41 -3.75
CA GLU A 36 18.26 16.01 -4.87
C GLU A 36 18.56 14.55 -5.21
N LYS A 37 17.75 13.64 -4.66
CA LYS A 37 17.85 12.22 -4.98
C LYS A 37 17.23 11.93 -6.33
N ASP A 38 17.90 11.09 -7.10
CA ASP A 38 17.35 10.55 -8.33
C ASP A 38 16.10 9.72 -7.98
N ASN A 39 14.93 10.14 -8.47
CA ASN A 39 13.63 9.52 -8.14
C ASN A 39 13.44 8.14 -8.80
N THR A 40 14.52 7.47 -9.17
CA THR A 40 14.53 6.18 -9.87
C THR A 40 14.28 4.99 -8.93
N VAL A 41 14.14 5.24 -7.62
CA VAL A 41 13.86 4.18 -6.65
C VAL A 41 12.43 3.69 -6.86
N GLN A 42 12.29 2.42 -7.23
CA GLN A 42 10.97 1.79 -7.31
C GLN A 42 10.40 1.64 -5.89
N PRO A 43 9.22 2.19 -5.61
CA PRO A 43 8.60 2.05 -4.29
C PRO A 43 8.27 0.58 -4.02
N LEU A 44 8.29 0.20 -2.75
CA LEU A 44 7.85 -1.13 -2.33
C LEU A 44 6.39 -1.35 -2.75
N MET A 45 6.17 -2.31 -3.65
CA MET A 45 4.85 -2.68 -4.14
C MET A 45 4.35 -3.93 -3.42
N LEU A 46 3.34 -3.74 -2.56
CA LEU A 46 2.70 -4.85 -1.86
C LEU A 46 1.73 -5.57 -2.80
N TYR A 47 1.76 -6.90 -2.75
CA TYR A 47 0.83 -7.78 -3.47
C TYR A 47 -0.25 -8.28 -2.52
N TYR A 48 -1.51 -7.91 -2.78
CA TYR A 48 -2.63 -8.21 -1.89
C TYR A 48 -3.42 -9.45 -2.29
N GLY A 49 -2.86 -10.30 -3.15
CA GLY A 49 -3.54 -11.50 -3.64
C GLY A 49 -4.28 -11.28 -4.95
N LYS A 50 -4.38 -12.36 -5.73
CA LYS A 50 -4.77 -12.33 -7.14
C LYS A 50 -6.10 -11.62 -7.40
N ILE A 51 -7.08 -11.80 -6.52
CA ILE A 51 -8.43 -11.27 -6.70
C ILE A 51 -8.44 -9.77 -6.43
N LEU A 52 -7.82 -9.34 -5.35
CA LEU A 52 -7.75 -7.92 -5.05
C LEU A 52 -6.91 -7.16 -6.08
N GLU A 53 -5.81 -7.74 -6.54
CA GLU A 53 -5.02 -7.16 -7.63
C GLU A 53 -5.82 -7.02 -8.93
N LYS A 54 -6.67 -7.99 -9.27
CA LYS A 54 -7.59 -7.87 -10.40
C LYS A 54 -8.59 -6.73 -10.20
N GLY A 55 -9.16 -6.60 -9.00
CA GLY A 55 -10.05 -5.49 -8.65
C GLY A 55 -9.35 -4.14 -8.78
N ILE A 56 -8.11 -4.02 -8.28
CA ILE A 56 -7.27 -2.81 -8.40
C ILE A 56 -7.03 -2.46 -9.87
N VAL A 57 -6.63 -3.43 -10.70
CA VAL A 57 -6.41 -3.21 -12.14
C VAL A 57 -7.70 -2.78 -12.84
N ALA A 58 -8.83 -3.45 -12.54
CA ALA A 58 -10.11 -3.13 -13.12
C ALA A 58 -10.58 -1.71 -12.76
N LEU A 59 -10.40 -1.27 -11.51
CA LEU A 59 -10.72 0.08 -11.07
C LEU A 59 -9.81 1.12 -11.75
N THR A 60 -8.50 0.90 -11.68
CA THR A 60 -7.51 1.86 -12.21
C THR A 60 -7.61 2.04 -13.72
N SER A 61 -8.00 1.00 -14.46
CA SER A 61 -8.22 1.08 -15.92
C SER A 61 -9.40 1.97 -16.33
N LYS A 62 -10.31 2.30 -15.38
CA LYS A 62 -11.47 3.17 -15.61
C LYS A 62 -11.19 4.62 -15.24
N LEU A 63 -10.09 4.88 -14.53
CA LEU A 63 -9.70 6.23 -14.14
C LEU A 63 -9.06 6.97 -15.32
N PRO A 64 -9.15 8.31 -15.35
CA PRO A 64 -8.36 9.09 -16.30
C PRO A 64 -6.86 8.88 -16.06
N ASP A 65 -6.05 9.32 -17.02
CA ASP A 65 -4.60 9.08 -17.04
C ASP A 65 -3.89 9.89 -15.94
N PHE A 66 -3.94 9.38 -14.72
CA PHE A 66 -3.19 9.86 -13.56
C PHE A 66 -1.83 9.19 -13.48
N ASN A 67 -0.98 9.72 -12.60
CA ASN A 67 0.18 9.00 -12.13
C ASN A 67 -0.23 7.56 -11.68
N PRO A 68 0.36 6.49 -12.23
CA PRO A 68 -0.04 5.12 -11.92
C PRO A 68 0.00 4.75 -10.44
N ASN A 69 0.95 5.32 -9.68
CA ASN A 69 1.06 5.09 -8.24
C ASN A 69 -0.12 5.72 -7.49
N LEU A 70 -0.58 6.90 -7.92
CA LEU A 70 -1.74 7.56 -7.33
C LEU A 70 -3.02 6.76 -7.61
N SER A 71 -3.21 6.29 -8.84
CA SER A 71 -4.36 5.46 -9.22
C SER A 71 -4.41 4.18 -8.38
N ARG A 72 -3.27 3.47 -8.25
CA ARG A 72 -3.18 2.26 -7.45
C ARG A 72 -3.46 2.54 -5.97
N TRP A 73 -2.86 3.59 -5.41
CA TRP A 73 -3.08 3.98 -4.02
C TRP A 73 -4.56 4.28 -3.76
N LEU A 74 -5.21 5.04 -4.64
CA LEU A 74 -6.62 5.39 -4.52
C LEU A 74 -7.52 4.14 -4.57
N ALA A 75 -7.21 3.19 -5.46
CA ALA A 75 -7.93 1.92 -5.54
C ALA A 75 -7.79 1.08 -4.27
N ILE A 76 -6.58 0.98 -3.71
CA ILE A 76 -6.34 0.27 -2.43
C ILE A 76 -7.15 0.93 -1.31
N GLN A 77 -7.06 2.26 -1.16
CA GLN A 77 -7.79 3.00 -0.14
C GLN A 77 -9.30 2.79 -0.25
N PHE A 78 -9.83 2.73 -1.47
CA PHE A 78 -11.24 2.43 -1.69
C PHE A 78 -11.61 1.02 -1.20
N PHE A 79 -10.82 0.00 -1.54
CA PHE A 79 -11.05 -1.36 -1.06
C PHE A 79 -10.84 -1.53 0.45
N GLU A 80 -10.10 -0.63 1.10
CA GLU A 80 -10.01 -0.52 2.57
C GLU A 80 -11.24 0.14 3.21
N GLY A 81 -12.23 0.56 2.42
CA GLY A 81 -13.43 1.24 2.90
C GLY A 81 -13.23 2.73 3.22
N ASN A 82 -12.15 3.34 2.71
CA ASN A 82 -11.90 4.77 2.92
C ASN A 82 -12.93 5.62 2.17
N GLN A 83 -13.84 6.24 2.92
CA GLN A 83 -14.90 7.08 2.38
C GLN A 83 -14.39 8.31 1.61
N ALA A 84 -13.19 8.81 1.92
CA ALA A 84 -12.59 9.88 1.13
C ALA A 84 -12.17 9.38 -0.25
N ALA A 85 -11.61 8.17 -0.34
CA ALA A 85 -11.27 7.55 -1.63
C ALA A 85 -12.53 7.30 -2.46
N PHE A 86 -13.61 6.81 -1.85
CA PHE A 86 -14.91 6.68 -2.52
C PHE A 86 -15.37 8.02 -3.13
N ARG A 87 -15.39 9.10 -2.34
CA ARG A 87 -15.80 10.44 -2.84
C ARG A 87 -14.93 10.95 -3.99
N VAL A 88 -13.62 10.66 -3.97
CA VAL A 88 -12.73 11.04 -5.06
C VAL A 88 -13.05 10.21 -6.31
N LEU A 89 -13.23 8.89 -6.17
CA LEU A 89 -13.58 8.01 -7.29
C LEU A 89 -14.92 8.38 -7.93
N THR A 90 -15.91 8.77 -7.13
CA THR A 90 -17.24 9.16 -7.62
C THR A 90 -17.28 10.52 -8.31
N SER A 91 -16.17 11.28 -8.28
CA SER A 91 -16.01 12.46 -9.14
C SER A 91 -15.63 12.10 -10.59
N TYR A 92 -15.20 10.86 -10.85
CA TYR A 92 -14.79 10.36 -12.17
C TYR A 92 -15.65 9.22 -12.69
N LEU A 93 -16.23 8.43 -11.78
CA LEU A 93 -17.06 7.26 -12.06
C LEU A 93 -18.43 7.42 -11.39
N THR A 94 -19.43 6.69 -11.85
CA THR A 94 -20.72 6.66 -11.13
C THR A 94 -20.60 5.84 -9.85
N GLU A 95 -21.40 6.17 -8.83
CA GLU A 95 -21.47 5.39 -7.58
C GLU A 95 -21.76 3.91 -7.86
N GLU A 96 -22.67 3.62 -8.80
CA GLU A 96 -23.00 2.26 -9.22
C GLU A 96 -21.79 1.51 -9.79
N GLN A 97 -20.97 2.15 -10.62
CA GLN A 97 -19.76 1.54 -11.18
C GLN A 97 -18.74 1.18 -10.09
N VAL A 98 -18.54 2.10 -9.13
CA VAL A 98 -17.59 1.93 -8.03
C VAL A 98 -18.08 0.85 -7.08
N GLN A 99 -19.36 0.88 -6.72
CA GLN A 99 -19.98 -0.08 -5.80
C GLN A 99 -20.07 -1.48 -6.40
N SER A 100 -20.48 -1.61 -7.66
CA SER A 100 -20.52 -2.90 -8.36
C SER A 100 -19.16 -3.58 -8.40
N LEU A 101 -18.09 -2.80 -8.58
CA LEU A 101 -16.73 -3.32 -8.57
C LEU A 101 -16.31 -3.82 -7.19
N TYR A 102 -16.70 -3.12 -6.12
CA TYR A 102 -16.47 -3.55 -4.74
C TYR A 102 -17.16 -4.89 -4.47
N GLU A 103 -18.46 -4.96 -4.72
CA GLU A 103 -19.29 -6.13 -4.47
C GLU A 103 -18.83 -7.33 -5.28
N GLN A 104 -18.45 -7.13 -6.55
CA GLN A 104 -17.90 -8.20 -7.37
C GLN A 104 -16.58 -8.73 -6.78
N THR A 105 -15.67 -7.83 -6.41
CA THR A 105 -14.37 -8.21 -5.84
C THR A 105 -14.54 -8.94 -4.52
N GLU A 106 -15.46 -8.48 -3.66
CA GLU A 106 -15.74 -9.10 -2.37
C GLU A 106 -16.38 -10.48 -2.53
N LYS A 107 -17.33 -10.61 -3.46
CA LYS A 107 -17.95 -11.89 -3.78
C LYS A 107 -16.93 -12.90 -4.29
N GLU A 108 -16.05 -12.51 -5.20
CA GLU A 108 -14.99 -13.39 -5.69
C GLU A 108 -14.02 -13.80 -4.57
N LEU A 109 -13.69 -12.88 -3.67
CA LEU A 109 -12.79 -13.12 -2.55
C LEU A 109 -13.39 -14.10 -1.52
N THR A 110 -14.64 -13.88 -1.13
CA THR A 110 -15.36 -14.72 -0.16
C THR A 110 -15.66 -16.13 -0.70
N GLN A 111 -15.82 -16.29 -2.01
CA GLN A 111 -16.02 -17.60 -2.64
C GLN A 111 -14.74 -18.41 -2.80
N SER A 112 -13.58 -17.75 -2.89
CA SER A 112 -12.29 -18.39 -3.20
C SER A 112 -11.38 -18.59 -1.99
N GLN A 113 -11.65 -17.89 -0.88
CA GLN A 113 -10.81 -17.91 0.32
C GLN A 113 -11.66 -18.06 1.61
N LYS A 114 -11.00 -18.40 2.73
CA LYS A 114 -11.61 -18.43 4.08
C LYS A 114 -11.91 -17.03 4.66
N ALA A 115 -11.58 -15.95 3.95
CA ALA A 115 -11.81 -14.57 4.42
C ALA A 115 -13.30 -14.19 4.28
N LYS A 116 -13.84 -13.48 5.28
CA LYS A 116 -15.27 -13.10 5.27
C LYS A 116 -15.55 -11.78 4.54
N THR A 117 -14.56 -10.89 4.42
CA THR A 117 -14.68 -9.58 3.74
C THR A 117 -13.33 -9.13 3.15
N ILE A 118 -13.34 -8.10 2.29
CA ILE A 118 -12.13 -7.50 1.71
C ILE A 118 -11.23 -6.89 2.81
N GLU A 119 -11.79 -6.19 3.78
CA GLU A 119 -11.03 -5.50 4.83
C GLU A 119 -10.29 -6.49 5.71
N GLN A 120 -10.91 -7.63 6.05
CA GLN A 120 -10.25 -8.70 6.79
C GLN A 120 -9.08 -9.29 6.02
N HIS A 121 -9.22 -9.42 4.70
CA HIS A 121 -8.16 -9.93 3.84
C HIS A 121 -6.99 -8.95 3.73
N LEU A 122 -7.29 -7.66 3.55
CA LEU A 122 -6.28 -6.59 3.57
C LEU A 122 -5.55 -6.53 4.91
N TRP A 123 -6.28 -6.59 6.03
CA TRP A 123 -5.68 -6.61 7.36
C TRP A 123 -4.81 -7.85 7.58
N ASN A 124 -5.26 -9.01 7.14
CA ASN A 124 -4.44 -10.23 7.18
C ASN A 124 -3.16 -10.02 6.37
N MET A 125 -3.26 -9.62 5.09
CA MET A 125 -2.10 -9.45 4.21
C MET A 125 -1.11 -8.39 4.72
N ALA A 126 -1.60 -7.27 5.27
CA ALA A 126 -0.76 -6.25 5.90
C ALA A 126 -0.13 -6.74 7.22
N SER A 127 -0.85 -7.52 8.02
CA SER A 127 -0.34 -8.11 9.27
C SER A 127 0.59 -9.30 9.06
N TRP A 128 0.53 -10.00 7.91
CA TRP A 128 1.52 -11.00 7.48
C TRP A 128 2.93 -10.40 7.28
N GLY A 129 3.03 -9.08 7.07
CA GLY A 129 4.31 -8.36 7.14
C GLY A 129 4.89 -8.27 8.57
N SER A 130 4.05 -8.44 9.59
CA SER A 130 4.40 -8.36 11.02
C SER A 130 4.72 -9.73 11.65
N THR A 131 4.23 -10.84 11.07
CA THR A 131 4.47 -12.21 11.58
C THR A 131 5.85 -12.80 11.26
N TYR A 132 6.74 -12.08 10.59
CA TYR A 132 8.16 -12.45 10.45
C TYR A 132 8.98 -12.32 11.76
N HIS A 133 8.35 -12.00 12.90
CA HIS A 133 9.00 -12.04 14.22
C HIS A 133 9.03 -13.43 14.87
N ARG A 134 8.71 -14.52 14.14
CA ARG A 134 8.82 -15.90 14.67
C ARG A 134 9.50 -16.89 13.71
N ILE A 135 10.49 -16.43 12.95
CA ILE A 135 11.47 -17.30 12.23
C ILE A 135 12.93 -16.96 12.63
N PHE A 136 13.13 -16.04 13.56
CA PHE A 136 14.40 -15.88 14.27
C PHE A 136 14.19 -16.23 15.74
N SER A 137 14.01 -17.53 15.98
CA SER A 137 14.24 -18.17 17.28
C SER A 137 15.54 -18.95 17.17
#